data_AF-A0A9D6E3N7-F1
#
_entry.id   AF-A0A9D6E3N7-F1
#
_cell.length_a   1.000
_cell.length_b   1.000
_cell.length_c   1.000
_cell.angle_alpha   90.00
_cell.angle_beta   90.00
_cell.angle_gamma   90.00
#
_symmetry.space_group_name_H-M   'P 1'
#
loop_
_entity.id
_entity.type
_entity.pdbx_description
1 polymer ?
#
loop_
_entity_poly.entity_id
_entity_poly.type
_entity_poly.pdbx_seq_one_letter_code
_entity_poly.pdbx_strand_id
1 'polypeptide(L)' 'MPKRTEEQRLMRKWWMLLALAIAFLGLSYGFVSLAIDSGSLWQYAVGIIFLVWAVRYIVRTAKMALSR' A
#
# COMPACT_ATOMS: atom_id res chain seq x y z
N MET A 1 -7.22 -34.08 -2.21
CA MET A 1 -7.81 -32.84 -1.65
C MET A 1 -6.76 -31.72 -1.61
N PRO A 2 -6.64 -30.84 -2.64
CA PRO A 2 -5.66 -29.73 -2.64
C PRO A 2 -6.25 -28.32 -2.46
N LYS A 3 -7.58 -28.14 -2.43
CA LYS A 3 -8.22 -26.80 -2.45
C LYS A 3 -7.86 -25.88 -1.25
N ARG A 4 -7.56 -26.44 -0.08
CA ARG A 4 -7.23 -25.66 1.14
C ARG A 4 -5.92 -24.86 1.02
N THR A 5 -4.95 -25.38 0.26
CA THR A 5 -3.62 -24.77 0.17
C THR A 5 -3.62 -23.49 -0.67
N GLU A 6 -4.42 -23.45 -1.73
CA GLU A 6 -4.51 -22.26 -2.61
C GLU A 6 -5.23 -21.10 -1.94
N GLU A 7 -6.32 -21.36 -1.21
CA GLU A 7 -7.05 -20.34 -0.46
C GLU A 7 -6.18 -19.68 0.62
N GLN A 8 -5.40 -20.48 1.36
CA GLN A 8 -4.45 -19.96 2.35
C GLN A 8 -3.35 -19.11 1.72
N ARG A 9 -2.84 -19.51 0.55
CA ARG A 9 -1.83 -18.74 -0.20
C ARG A 9 -2.38 -17.40 -0.67
N LEU A 10 -3.62 -17.39 -1.16
CA LEU A 10 -4.32 -16.17 -1.55
C LEU A 10 -4.54 -15.25 -0.34
N MET A 11 -5.02 -15.77 0.79
CA MET A 11 -5.20 -14.98 2.02
C MET A 11 -3.88 -14.36 2.51
N ARG A 12 -2.78 -15.11 2.46
CA ARG A 12 -1.46 -14.59 2.87
C ARG A 12 -0.97 -13.48 1.94
N LYS A 13 -1.15 -13.65 0.63
CA LYS A 13 -0.79 -12.63 -0.38
C LYS A 13 -1.56 -11.33 -0.16
N TRP A 14 -2.82 -11.46 0.19
CA TRP A 14 -3.72 -10.36 0.52
C TRP A 14 -3.30 -9.53 1.72
N TRP A 15 -3.07 -10.20 2.85
CA TRP A 15 -2.61 -9.54 4.06
C TRP A 15 -1.26 -8.84 3.83
N MET A 16 -0.38 -9.44 3.04
CA MET A 16 0.88 -8.84 2.67
C MET A 16 0.70 -7.57 1.82
N LEU A 17 -0.21 -7.56 0.84
CA LEU A 17 -0.49 -6.38 0.02
C LEU A 17 -1.15 -5.25 0.83
N LEU A 18 -2.04 -5.59 1.76
CA LEU A 18 -2.66 -4.63 2.66
C LEU A 18 -1.64 -4.02 3.63
N ALA A 19 -0.78 -4.84 4.24
CA ALA A 19 0.29 -4.36 5.10
C ALA A 19 1.24 -3.42 4.34
N LEU A 20 1.58 -3.76 3.10
CA LEU A 20 2.44 -2.93 2.26
C LEU A 20 1.76 -1.59 1.89
N ALA A 21 0.46 -1.61 1.61
CA ALA A 21 -0.32 -0.39 1.38
C ALA A 21 -0.30 0.54 2.60
N ILE A 22 -0.51 0.01 3.80
CA ILE A 22 -0.48 0.77 5.06
C ILE A 22 0.91 1.35 5.30
N ALA A 23 1.97 0.55 5.07
CA ALA A 23 3.34 1.02 5.21
C ALA A 23 3.65 2.20 4.27
N PHE A 24 3.24 2.11 3.00
CA PHE A 24 3.42 3.21 2.04
C PHE A 24 2.59 4.44 2.38
N LEU A 25 1.37 4.28 2.91
CA LEU A 25 0.58 5.40 3.43
C LEU A 25 1.29 6.10 4.60
N GLY A 26 1.86 5.32 5.53
CA GLY A 26 2.64 5.85 6.65
C GLY A 26 3.88 6.62 6.18
N LEU A 27 4.63 6.07 5.22
CA LEU A 27 5.77 6.75 4.61
C LEU A 27 5.35 8.03 3.88
N SER A 28 4.27 7.97 3.09
CA SER A 28 3.71 9.15 2.43
C SER A 28 3.38 10.25 3.44
N TYR A 29 2.70 9.91 4.53
CA TYR A 29 2.36 10.87 5.58
C TYR A 29 3.62 11.47 6.22
N GLY A 30 4.61 10.64 6.55
CA GLY A 30 5.87 11.09 7.14
C GLY A 30 6.63 12.08 6.23
N PHE A 31 6.77 11.76 4.94
CA PHE A 31 7.43 12.65 3.98
C PHE A 31 6.65 13.94 3.73
N VAL A 32 5.32 13.89 3.65
CA VAL A 32 4.50 15.11 3.50
C VAL A 32 4.59 15.98 4.75
N SER A 33 4.56 15.40 5.95
CA SER A 33 4.75 16.14 7.21
C SER A 33 6.12 16.82 7.25
N LEU A 34 7.20 16.10 6.94
CA LEU A 34 8.55 16.67 6.85
C LEU A 34 8.63 17.77 5.78
N ALA A 35 7.92 17.62 4.66
CA ALA A 35 7.90 18.59 3.58
C ALA A 35 7.20 19.90 3.99
N ILE A 36 6.18 19.82 4.84
CA ILE A 36 5.50 20.99 5.40
C ILE A 36 6.47 21.75 6.31
N ASP A 37 7.19 21.05 7.18
CA ASP A 37 8.13 21.69 8.12
C ASP A 37 9.37 22.27 7.41
N SER A 38 9.87 21.58 6.38
CA SER A 38 11.10 21.98 5.68
C SER A 38 10.86 22.87 4.44
N GLY A 39 9.64 22.94 3.93
CA GLY A 39 9.32 23.60 2.65
C GLY A 39 9.92 22.91 1.41
N SER A 40 10.46 21.70 1.55
CA SER A 40 11.19 21.02 0.48
C SER A 40 10.27 20.39 -0.56
N LEU A 41 10.30 20.90 -1.79
CA LEU A 41 9.59 20.33 -2.95
C LEU A 41 9.97 18.86 -3.22
N TRP A 42 11.21 18.48 -2.92
CA TRP A 42 11.67 17.10 -3.09
C TRP A 42 10.91 16.13 -2.16
N GLN A 43 10.69 16.53 -0.91
CA GLN A 43 9.99 15.69 0.06
C GLN A 43 8.51 15.53 -0.31
N TYR A 44 7.87 16.58 -0.86
CA TYR A 44 6.54 16.46 -1.47
C TYR A 44 6.52 15.44 -2.61
N ALA A 45 7.49 15.49 -3.52
CA ALA A 45 7.56 14.55 -4.65
C ALA A 45 7.68 13.10 -4.16
N VAL A 46 8.55 12.84 -3.19
CA VAL A 46 8.72 11.51 -2.59
C VAL A 46 7.45 11.05 -1.87
N GLY A 47 6.80 11.94 -1.11
CA GLY A 47 5.52 11.65 -0.46
C GLY A 47 4.44 11.26 -1.47
N ILE A 48 4.29 12.02 -2.56
CA ILE A 48 3.33 11.73 -3.64
C ILE A 48 3.62 10.38 -4.29
N ILE A 49 4.89 10.04 -4.53
CA ILE A 49 5.26 8.72 -5.05
C ILE A 49 4.74 7.64 -4.11
N PHE A 50 5.07 7.71 -2.82
CA PHE A 50 4.59 6.71 -1.86
C PHE A 50 3.06 6.63 -1.77
N LEU A 51 2.36 7.76 -1.87
CA LEU A 51 0.90 7.78 -1.92
C LEU A 51 0.36 7.02 -3.13
N VAL A 52 0.91 7.26 -4.32
CA VAL A 52 0.51 6.55 -5.55
C VAL A 52 0.74 5.05 -5.43
N TRP A 53 1.87 4.64 -4.84
CA TRP A 53 2.15 3.23 -4.58
C TRP A 53 1.16 2.63 -3.59
N ALA A 54 0.85 3.32 -2.48
CA ALA A 54 -0.16 2.88 -1.52
C ALA A 54 -1.53 2.66 -2.20
N VAL A 55 -2.00 3.64 -2.98
CA VAL A 55 -3.26 3.55 -3.73
C VAL A 55 -3.26 2.36 -4.69
N ARG A 56 -2.16 2.12 -5.42
CA ARG A 56 -2.04 0.96 -6.31
C ARG A 56 -2.19 -0.36 -5.56
N TYR A 57 -1.60 -0.49 -4.36
CA TYR A 57 -1.77 -1.69 -3.56
C TYR A 57 -3.18 -1.82 -2.99
N ILE A 58 -3.80 -0.73 -2.54
CA ILE A 58 -5.20 -0.74 -2.08
C ILE A 58 -6.12 -1.19 -3.22
N VAL A 59 -5.97 -0.66 -4.43
CA VAL A 59 -6.79 -1.03 -5.59
C VAL A 59 -6.58 -2.50 -5.96
N ARG A 60 -5.34 -3.00 -5.94
CA ARG A 60 -5.05 -4.43 -6.21
C ARG A 60 -5.70 -5.33 -5.17
N THR A 61 -5.58 -4.95 -3.90
CA THR A 61 -6.21 -5.64 -2.77
C THR A 61 -7.74 -5.62 -2.97
N ALA A 62 -8.38 -4.46 -3.10
CA ALA A 62 -9.82 -4.32 -3.31
C ALA A 62 -10.35 -5.13 -4.50
N LYS A 63 -9.67 -5.10 -5.66
CA LYS A 63 -10.04 -5.90 -6.84
C LYS A 63 -10.06 -7.39 -6.53
N MET A 64 -9.05 -7.89 -5.83
CA MET A 64 -9.05 -9.30 -5.45
C MET A 64 -10.23 -9.63 -4.51
N ALA A 65 -10.79 -8.68 -3.72
CA ALA A 65 -11.85 -8.99 -2.71
C ALA A 65 -13.15 -9.18 -3.42
N LEU A 66 -13.40 -8.26 -4.35
CA LEU A 66 -14.57 -8.22 -5.19
C LEU A 66 -14.58 -9.36 -6.21
N SER A 67 -13.43 -9.98 -6.51
CA SER A 67 -13.33 -11.19 -7.34
C SER A 67 -13.52 -12.50 -6.57
N ARG A 68 -13.96 -12.45 -5.30
CA ARG A 68 -14.44 -13.60 -4.52
C ARG A 68 -15.96 -13.58 -4.46
#